data_AF-A0A1C0BYL6-F1
#
_entry.id   AF-A0A1C0BYL6-F1
#
_cell.length_a   1.000
_cell.length_b   1.000
_cell.length_c   1.000
_cell.angle_alpha   90.00
_cell.angle_beta   90.00
_cell.angle_gamma   90.00
#
_symmetry.space_group_name_H-M   'P 1'
#
loop_
_entity.id
_entity.type
_entity.pdbx_description
1 polymer ?
#
loop_
_entity_poly.entity_id
_entity_poly.type
_entity_poly.pdbx_seq_one_letter_code
_entity_poly.pdbx_strand_id
1 'polypeptide(L)'
;MKVVGVTSCPSGVAHTYMAAESLTLAGKKLGIDVKIETQGGAGVENELTQKEIDDAACVVLSNDVAIRGIDRFKNKKVVQMGVGDLIKKAEPLMKKIKDTF
;
A
#
# COMPACT_ATOMS: atom_id res chain seq x y z
N MET A 1 -15.01 2.42 3.11
CA MET A 1 -14.12 1.77 2.12
C MET A 1 -12.78 1.53 2.78
N LYS A 2 -12.21 0.33 2.63
CA LYS A 2 -10.90 -0.02 3.18
C LYS A 2 -9.93 -0.37 2.07
N VAL A 3 -8.73 0.19 2.14
CA VAL A 3 -7.63 -0.08 1.21
C VAL A 3 -6.44 -0.54 2.03
N VAL A 4 -5.87 -1.67 1.63
CA VAL A 4 -4.63 -2.16 2.26
C VAL A 4 -3.50 -2.06 1.26
N GLY A 5 -2.26 -2.13 1.73
CA GLY A 5 -1.13 -2.13 0.81
C GLY A 5 0.16 -2.59 1.44
N VAL A 6 1.16 -2.79 0.58
CA VAL A 6 2.52 -3.16 0.98
C VAL A 6 3.50 -2.23 0.29
N THR A 7 4.41 -1.62 1.04
CA THR A 7 5.52 -0.84 0.48
C THR A 7 6.84 -1.56 0.72
N SER A 8 7.74 -1.59 -0.27
CA SER A 8 9.07 -2.19 -0.13
C SER A 8 10.13 -1.51 -0.99
N CYS A 9 11.20 -1.02 -0.38
CA CYS A 9 12.32 -0.37 -1.07
C CYS A 9 13.66 -0.95 -0.57
N PRO A 10 14.57 -1.40 -1.46
CA PRO A 10 15.89 -1.91 -1.06
C PRO A 10 16.81 -0.80 -0.58
N SER A 11 16.61 0.43 -1.08
CA SER A 11 17.48 1.58 -0.85
C SER A 11 17.34 2.18 0.56
N GLY A 12 16.40 1.67 1.38
CA GLY A 12 16.27 2.03 2.78
C GLY A 12 14.83 2.16 3.26
N VAL A 13 14.69 2.45 4.55
CA VAL A 13 13.41 2.58 5.24
C VAL A 13 12.67 3.88 4.90
N ALA A 14 13.39 4.93 4.50
CA ALA A 14 12.82 6.27 4.27
C ALA A 14 11.72 6.27 3.21
N HIS A 15 12.00 5.79 1.99
CA HIS A 15 10.99 5.76 0.92
C HIS A 15 9.83 4.82 1.23
N THR A 16 10.11 3.72 1.94
CA THR A 16 9.10 2.75 2.38
C THR A 16 8.07 3.41 3.31
N TYR A 17 8.53 4.17 4.32
CA TYR A 17 7.65 4.93 5.21
C TYR A 17 7.00 6.12 4.52
N MET A 18 7.72 6.88 3.69
CA MET A 18 7.16 8.02 2.96
C MET A 18 6.00 7.59 2.06
N ALA A 19 6.14 6.45 1.39
CA ALA A 19 5.07 5.88 0.57
C ALA A 19 3.85 5.48 1.43
N ALA A 20 4.10 4.80 2.56
CA ALA A 20 3.05 4.39 3.48
C ALA A 20 2.29 5.59 4.07
N GLU A 21 3.03 6.63 4.50
CA GLU A 21 2.46 7.87 5.04
C GLU A 21 1.66 8.63 3.97
N SER A 22 2.20 8.74 2.75
CA SER A 22 1.52 9.43 1.64
C SER A 22 0.17 8.79 1.31
N LEU A 23 0.10 7.45 1.29
CA LEU A 23 -1.18 6.74 1.08
C LEU A 23 -2.14 6.92 2.25
N THR A 24 -1.63 6.85 3.47
CA THR A 24 -2.44 7.02 4.69
C THR A 24 -3.04 8.42 4.74
N LEU A 25 -2.24 9.44 4.42
CA LEU A 25 -2.68 10.83 4.37
C LEU A 25 -3.71 11.05 3.25
N ALA A 26 -3.45 10.53 2.05
CA ALA A 26 -4.37 10.60 0.92
C ALA A 26 -5.71 9.90 1.22
N GLY A 27 -5.66 8.73 1.84
CA GLY A 27 -6.84 7.99 2.28
C GLY A 27 -7.64 8.77 3.32
N LYS A 28 -6.98 9.29 4.35
CA LYS A 28 -7.60 10.11 5.40
C LYS A 28 -8.30 11.35 4.83
N LYS A 29 -7.67 12.05 3.86
CA LYS A 29 -8.29 13.18 3.14
C LYS A 29 -9.58 12.78 2.40
N LEU A 30 -9.64 11.55 1.90
CA LEU A 30 -10.76 11.04 1.11
C LEU A 30 -11.80 10.26 1.92
N GLY A 31 -11.59 10.09 3.24
CA GLY A 31 -12.44 9.30 4.14
C GLY A 31 -12.32 7.78 3.93
N ILE A 32 -11.15 7.32 3.49
CA ILE A 32 -10.84 5.90 3.22
C ILE A 32 -9.96 5.38 4.35
N ASP A 33 -10.29 4.20 4.88
CA ASP A 33 -9.44 3.51 5.85
C ASP A 33 -8.27 2.88 5.12
N VAL A 34 -7.04 3.29 5.46
CA VAL A 34 -5.82 2.85 4.77
C VAL A 34 -4.89 2.19 5.77
N LYS A 35 -4.46 0.95 5.47
CA LYS A 35 -3.44 0.24 6.23
C LYS A 35 -2.33 -0.25 5.33
N ILE A 36 -1.10 0.15 5.62
CA ILE A 36 0.07 -0.19 4.80
C ILE A 36 1.05 -0.99 5.64
N GLU A 37 1.42 -2.16 5.13
CA GLU A 37 2.55 -2.96 5.61
C GLU A 37 3.84 -2.46 4.97
N THR A 38 4.88 -2.28 5.77
CA THR A 38 6.16 -1.76 5.32
C THR A 38 7.20 -2.88 5.39
N GLN A 39 7.78 -3.26 4.26
CA GLN A 39 8.82 -4.29 4.15
C GLN A 39 10.15 -3.62 3.77
N GLY A 40 10.97 -3.29 4.76
CA GLY A 40 12.26 -2.61 4.56
C GLY A 40 13.45 -3.38 5.11
N GLY A 41 14.62 -2.75 5.12
CA GLY A 41 15.84 -3.32 5.69
C GLY A 41 15.77 -3.62 7.20
N ALA A 42 14.86 -2.94 7.92
CA ALA A 42 14.58 -3.18 9.34
C ALA A 42 13.65 -4.40 9.58
N GLY A 43 13.06 -4.96 8.53
CA GLY A 43 12.09 -6.05 8.62
C GLY A 43 10.72 -5.68 8.08
N VAL A 44 9.72 -6.48 8.45
CA VAL A 44 8.30 -6.24 8.14
C VAL A 44 7.65 -5.58 9.34
N GLU A 45 6.97 -4.47 9.12
CA GLU A 45 6.17 -3.77 10.11
C GLU A 45 4.75 -3.54 9.60
N ASN A 46 3.81 -3.40 10.55
CA ASN A 46 2.38 -3.25 10.25
C ASN A 46 1.84 -4.38 9.37
N GLU A 47 2.32 -5.60 9.61
CA GLU A 47 1.95 -6.79 8.83
C GLU A 47 0.41 -6.90 8.72
N LEU A 48 -0.05 -7.02 7.48
CA LEU A 48 -1.47 -7.18 7.19
C LEU A 48 -1.89 -8.55 7.65
N THR A 49 -3.03 -8.63 8.35
CA THR A 49 -3.67 -9.91 8.65
C THR A 49 -4.51 -10.38 7.48
N GLN A 50 -4.77 -11.69 7.37
CA GLN A 50 -5.59 -12.21 6.27
C GLN A 50 -7.00 -11.58 6.26
N LYS A 51 -7.57 -11.35 7.44
CA LYS A 51 -8.87 -10.68 7.60
C LYS A 51 -8.88 -9.27 7.00
N GLU A 52 -7.80 -8.52 7.15
CA GLU A 52 -7.71 -7.16 6.61
C GLU A 52 -7.54 -7.15 5.10
N ILE A 53 -6.81 -8.11 4.56
CA ILE A 53 -6.71 -8.34 3.11
C ILE A 53 -8.07 -8.73 2.56
N ASP A 54 -8.83 -9.53 3.33
CA ASP A 54 -10.14 -10.00 2.90
C ASP A 54 -11.22 -8.92 2.88
N ASP A 55 -11.22 -8.04 3.88
CA ASP A 55 -12.13 -6.89 4.03
C ASP A 55 -11.76 -5.71 3.12
N ALA A 56 -10.54 -5.68 2.60
CA ALA A 56 -10.08 -4.62 1.72
C ALA A 56 -10.77 -4.66 0.35
N ALA A 57 -11.22 -3.49 -0.10
CA ALA A 57 -11.75 -3.30 -1.45
C ALA A 57 -10.64 -3.39 -2.51
N CYS A 58 -9.44 -2.93 -2.15
CA CYS A 58 -8.28 -2.89 -3.02
C CYS A 58 -6.98 -3.07 -2.22
N VAL A 59 -5.98 -3.66 -2.88
CA VAL A 59 -4.62 -3.82 -2.37
C VAL A 59 -3.68 -2.96 -3.21
N VAL A 60 -2.87 -2.11 -2.57
CA VAL A 60 -1.85 -1.28 -3.24
C VAL A 60 -0.48 -1.85 -2.97
N LEU A 61 0.20 -2.35 -3.99
CA LEU A 61 1.57 -2.86 -3.88
C LEU A 61 2.55 -1.83 -4.44
N SER A 62 3.52 -1.45 -3.62
CA SER A 62 4.48 -0.41 -3.95
C SER A 62 5.89 -0.89 -3.70
N ASN A 63 6.53 -1.42 -4.73
CA ASN A 63 7.73 -2.19 -4.50
C ASN A 63 8.81 -1.98 -5.56
N ASP A 64 10.02 -1.69 -5.10
CA ASP A 64 11.25 -1.69 -5.90
C ASP A 64 11.98 -3.06 -5.80
N VAL A 65 11.56 -3.92 -4.86
CA VAL A 65 12.00 -5.32 -4.71
C VAL A 65 10.80 -6.26 -4.55
N ALA A 66 11.01 -7.57 -4.70
CA ALA A 66 9.93 -8.54 -4.54
C ALA A 66 9.31 -8.48 -3.12
N ILE A 67 7.99 -8.29 -3.06
CA ILE A 67 7.22 -8.33 -1.81
C ILE A 67 7.13 -9.76 -1.31
N ARG A 68 7.42 -9.96 -0.02
CA ARG A 68 7.22 -11.24 0.66
C ARG A 68 5.73 -11.47 0.90
N GLY A 69 5.27 -12.69 0.69
CA GLY A 69 3.87 -13.06 0.96
C GLY A 69 2.87 -12.57 -0.10
N ILE A 70 3.32 -12.28 -1.33
CA ILE A 70 2.46 -11.79 -2.41
C ILE A 70 1.28 -12.72 -2.75
N ASP A 71 1.42 -14.02 -2.44
CA ASP A 71 0.39 -15.05 -2.68
C ASP A 71 -0.94 -14.72 -1.99
N ARG A 72 -0.87 -14.04 -0.83
CA ARG A 72 -2.03 -13.61 -0.03
C ARG A 72 -2.95 -12.63 -0.77
N PHE A 73 -2.45 -11.99 -1.84
CA PHE A 73 -3.17 -11.00 -2.63
C PHE A 73 -3.65 -11.52 -3.99
N LYS A 74 -3.38 -12.79 -4.35
CA LYS A 74 -3.67 -13.35 -5.70
C LYS A 74 -5.12 -13.22 -6.17
N ASN A 75 -6.09 -13.23 -5.25
CA ASN A 75 -7.51 -13.14 -5.56
C ASN A 75 -8.12 -11.76 -5.24
N LYS A 76 -7.30 -10.77 -4.93
CA LYS A 76 -7.74 -9.40 -4.63
C LYS A 76 -7.45 -8.48 -5.80
N LYS A 77 -8.14 -7.34 -5.81
CA LYS A 77 -7.87 -6.27 -6.76
C LYS A 77 -6.57 -5.59 -6.36
N VAL A 78 -5.53 -5.80 -7.14
CA VAL A 78 -4.19 -5.31 -6.86
C VAL A 78 -3.86 -4.15 -7.79
N VAL A 79 -3.35 -3.06 -7.21
CA VAL A 79 -2.79 -1.92 -7.93
C VAL A 79 -1.31 -1.85 -7.61
N GLN A 80 -0.46 -2.00 -8.62
CA GLN A 80 0.99 -1.98 -8.46
C GLN A 80 1.58 -0.68 -9.01
N MET A 81 2.50 -0.06 -8.26
CA MET A 81 3.19 1.17 -8.66
C MET A 81 4.59 1.25 -8.02
N GLY A 82 5.53 1.94 -8.65
CA GLY A 82 6.85 2.18 -8.04
C GLY A 82 6.76 3.09 -6.81
N VAL A 83 7.69 2.93 -5.86
CA VAL A 83 7.70 3.69 -4.59
C VAL A 83 7.79 5.20 -4.84
N GLY A 84 8.64 5.61 -5.78
CA GLY A 84 8.82 7.02 -6.14
C GLY A 84 7.59 7.67 -6.78
N ASP A 85 6.88 6.93 -7.65
CA ASP A 85 5.62 7.40 -8.22
C ASP A 85 4.53 7.49 -7.16
N LEU A 86 4.47 6.53 -6.25
CA LEU A 86 3.47 6.48 -5.22
C LEU A 86 3.56 7.67 -4.25
N ILE A 87 4.77 8.03 -3.84
CA ILE A 87 4.99 9.23 -3.00
C ILE A 87 4.44 10.49 -3.69
N LYS A 88 4.62 10.63 -5.00
CA LYS A 88 4.18 11.81 -5.77
C LYS A 88 2.70 11.77 -6.15
N LYS A 89 2.13 10.57 -6.31
CA LYS A 89 0.80 10.35 -6.91
C LYS A 89 -0.17 9.62 -5.96
N ALA A 90 0.09 9.57 -4.65
CA ALA A 90 -0.77 8.92 -3.68
C ALA A 90 -2.21 9.46 -3.69
N GLU A 91 -2.39 10.79 -3.73
CA GLU A 91 -3.71 11.43 -3.79
C GLU A 91 -4.50 11.07 -5.06
N PRO A 92 -3.97 11.30 -6.29
CA PRO A 92 -4.70 10.92 -7.50
C PRO A 92 -4.92 9.40 -7.60
N LEU A 93 -4.01 8.58 -7.08
CA LEU A 93 -4.19 7.12 -7.00
C LEU A 93 -5.39 6.77 -6.12
N MET A 94 -5.42 7.28 -4.88
CA MET A 94 -6.51 6.98 -3.94
C MET A 94 -7.85 7.52 -4.43
N LYS A 95 -7.85 8.68 -5.09
CA LYS A 95 -9.07 9.21 -5.73
C LYS A 95 -9.56 8.28 -6.83
N LYS A 96 -8.66 7.75 -7.67
CA LYS A 96 -9.01 6.78 -8.72
C LYS A 96 -9.53 5.47 -8.14
N ILE A 97 -8.90 4.97 -7.08
CA ILE A 97 -9.35 3.77 -6.34
C ILE A 97 -10.78 3.99 -5.81
N LYS A 98 -11.06 5.15 -5.22
CA LYS A 98 -12.38 5.52 -4.71
C LYS A 98 -13.47 5.62 -5.77
N ASP A 99 -13.11 6.03 -6.99
CA ASP A 99 -14.06 6.19 -8.10
C ASP A 99 -14.34 4.83 -8.79
N THR A 100 -13.37 3.92 -8.74
CA THR A 100 -13.43 2.61 -9.42
C THR A 100 -14.10 1.52 -8.56
N PHE A 101 -14.11 1.68 -7.24
CA PHE A 101 -14.62 0.70 -6.25
C PHE A 101 -15.67 1.31 -5.33
#